data_AF-A0A382JRD6-F1
#
_entry.id   AF-A0A382JRD6-F1
#
_cell.length_a   1.000
_cell.length_b   1.000
_cell.length_c   1.000
_cell.angle_alpha   90.00
_cell.angle_beta   90.00
_cell.angle_gamma   90.00
#
_symmetry.space_group_name_H-M   'P 1'
#
loop_
_entity.id
_entity.type
_entity.pdbx_description
1 polymer ?
#
loop_
_entity_poly.entity_id
_entity_poly.type
_entity_poly.pdbx_seq_one_letter_code
_entity_poly.pdbx_strand_id
1 'polypeptide(L)'
;MVASLEIGLEGHDESVLALLLQLDLLGACRSGSGVVRISRDPLDEVSVRMLRGLVDFSGGAWRDIQRMFGERGMEVSLCEISEADIWIGTADCPMPEGHRGHWLIHGAGSALVGSGRPPRIDYACVRETMIDSATLVCGVSALLHRYLGERNAFWEMEIVDRWLTLTARVDGVEPELALKKLKSDFGPGTATQTSDGEGSLVRFRVPLERTPLKLISYLWQRERLTWDVEAGPEDVGPFP
;
A
#
# COMPACT_ATOMS: atom_id res chain seq x y z
N MET A 1 -2.92 -14.87 -2.00
CA MET A 1 -3.83 -15.08 -3.15
C MET A 1 -4.17 -13.69 -3.59
N VAL A 2 -3.27 -13.01 -4.33
CA VAL A 2 -3.09 -11.55 -4.37
C VAL A 2 -4.31 -10.73 -3.93
N ALA A 3 -4.17 -9.94 -2.87
CA ALA A 3 -5.25 -9.16 -2.31
C ALA A 3 -5.97 -8.38 -3.41
N SER A 4 -7.20 -8.85 -3.63
CA SER A 4 -8.29 -8.28 -4.42
C SER A 4 -8.45 -6.77 -4.31
N LEU A 5 -7.55 -5.90 -4.79
CA LEU A 5 -7.72 -4.46 -4.56
C LEU A 5 -8.61 -3.83 -5.64
N GLU A 6 -9.88 -3.69 -5.31
CA GLU A 6 -10.87 -2.95 -6.08
C GLU A 6 -11.12 -1.58 -5.45
N ILE A 7 -11.09 -0.52 -6.25
CA ILE A 7 -11.26 0.87 -5.78
C ILE A 7 -12.16 1.63 -6.74
N GLY A 8 -13.24 2.24 -6.25
CA GLY A 8 -14.02 3.25 -6.95
C GLY A 8 -13.48 4.66 -6.71
N LEU A 9 -13.15 5.39 -7.77
CA LEU A 9 -12.57 6.74 -7.72
C LEU A 9 -13.47 7.77 -8.39
N GLU A 10 -13.56 8.93 -7.74
CA GLU A 10 -14.19 10.14 -8.28
C GLU A 10 -13.41 11.39 -7.83
N GLY A 11 -13.70 12.55 -8.44
CA GLY A 11 -13.10 13.82 -8.03
C GLY A 11 -12.69 14.70 -9.19
N HIS A 12 -11.64 15.50 -9.02
CA HIS A 12 -11.04 16.33 -10.07
C HIS A 12 -10.02 15.52 -10.90
N ASP A 13 -9.97 15.72 -12.21
CA ASP A 13 -9.25 14.85 -13.14
C ASP A 13 -7.77 14.67 -12.81
N GLU A 14 -7.06 15.77 -12.60
CA GLU A 14 -5.64 15.75 -12.24
C GLU A 14 -5.38 15.04 -10.91
N SER A 15 -6.36 15.09 -10.00
CA SER A 15 -6.25 14.54 -8.66
C SER A 15 -6.50 13.03 -8.66
N VAL A 16 -7.47 12.58 -9.45
CA VAL A 16 -7.65 11.16 -9.77
C VAL A 16 -6.40 10.60 -10.44
N LEU A 17 -5.82 11.35 -11.39
CA LEU A 17 -4.60 10.95 -12.10
C LEU A 17 -3.39 10.83 -11.17
N ALA A 18 -3.23 11.74 -10.22
CA ALA A 18 -2.20 11.62 -9.18
C ALA A 18 -2.35 10.33 -8.36
N LEU A 19 -3.58 9.92 -8.04
CA LEU A 19 -3.82 8.65 -7.34
C LEU A 19 -3.52 7.44 -8.21
N LEU A 20 -3.88 7.45 -9.50
CA LEU A 20 -3.51 6.38 -10.43
C LEU A 20 -1.99 6.20 -10.50
N LEU A 21 -1.21 7.29 -10.53
CA LEU A 21 0.25 7.23 -10.51
C LEU A 21 0.77 6.58 -9.22
N GLN A 22 0.22 6.93 -8.06
CA GLN A 22 0.62 6.31 -6.78
C GLN A 22 0.25 4.82 -6.72
N LEU A 23 -0.96 4.44 -7.18
CA LEU A 23 -1.36 3.04 -7.30
C LEU A 23 -0.44 2.28 -8.27
N ASP A 24 0.00 2.93 -9.35
CA ASP A 24 0.89 2.32 -10.33
C ASP A 24 2.29 2.08 -9.72
N LEU A 25 2.81 3.06 -8.99
CA LEU A 25 4.08 2.94 -8.26
C LEU A 25 4.04 1.81 -7.21
N LEU A 26 2.90 1.59 -6.56
CA LEU A 26 2.73 0.52 -5.58
C LEU A 26 2.54 -0.87 -6.18
N GLY A 27 2.42 -1.00 -7.51
CA GLY A 27 2.09 -2.30 -8.10
C GLY A 27 0.64 -2.74 -7.82
N ALA A 28 -0.26 -1.84 -7.40
CA ALA A 28 -1.63 -2.16 -7.02
C ALA A 28 -2.59 -2.30 -8.22
N CYS A 29 -3.78 -2.86 -7.98
CA CYS A 29 -4.89 -2.97 -8.95
C CYS A 29 -4.48 -3.57 -10.31
N ARG A 30 -3.69 -4.66 -10.29
CA ARG A 30 -3.18 -5.30 -11.51
C ARG A 30 -4.25 -6.15 -12.19
N SER A 31 -4.14 -6.27 -13.51
CA SER A 31 -5.06 -7.08 -14.31
C SER A 31 -5.15 -8.52 -13.80
N GLY A 32 -6.38 -8.98 -13.61
CA GLY A 32 -6.70 -10.29 -13.00
C GLY A 32 -6.63 -10.35 -11.46
N SER A 33 -6.30 -9.24 -10.79
CA SER A 33 -6.06 -9.19 -9.34
C SER A 33 -6.61 -7.93 -8.65
N GLY A 34 -7.32 -7.07 -9.37
CA GLY A 34 -7.88 -5.85 -8.84
C GLY A 34 -8.28 -4.93 -9.98
N VAL A 35 -8.98 -3.85 -9.66
CA VAL A 35 -9.43 -2.87 -10.66
C VAL A 35 -9.65 -1.50 -10.03
N VAL A 36 -9.24 -0.47 -10.74
CA VAL A 36 -9.64 0.91 -10.44
C VAL A 36 -10.84 1.26 -11.33
N ARG A 37 -11.99 1.56 -10.72
CA ARG A 37 -13.19 2.02 -11.43
C ARG A 37 -13.29 3.54 -11.31
N ILE A 38 -13.46 4.25 -12.41
CA ILE A 38 -13.49 5.72 -12.43
C ILE A 38 -14.77 6.18 -13.13
N SER A 39 -15.51 7.08 -12.48
CA SER A 39 -16.75 7.68 -13.01
C SER A 39 -16.44 8.73 -14.10
N ARG A 40 -16.13 8.29 -15.31
CA ARG A 40 -15.77 9.16 -16.45
C ARG A 40 -16.23 8.61 -17.79
N ASP A 41 -16.60 9.50 -18.72
CA ASP A 41 -16.75 9.11 -20.12
C ASP A 41 -15.35 8.92 -20.75
N PRO A 42 -15.10 7.81 -21.48
CA PRO A 42 -13.83 7.59 -22.17
C PRO A 42 -13.43 8.69 -23.17
N LEU A 43 -14.38 9.46 -23.68
CA LEU A 43 -14.18 10.54 -24.65
C LEU A 43 -13.91 11.90 -23.99
N ASP A 44 -14.15 12.04 -22.69
CA ASP A 44 -13.92 13.30 -21.98
C ASP A 44 -12.43 13.64 -21.96
N GLU A 45 -12.14 14.92 -22.20
CA GLU A 45 -10.78 15.46 -22.10
C GLU A 45 -10.31 15.53 -20.64
N VAL A 46 -9.06 15.13 -20.42
CA VAL A 46 -8.42 15.15 -19.11
C VAL A 46 -7.68 16.47 -18.95
N SER A 47 -8.13 17.28 -17.98
CA SER A 47 -7.47 18.54 -17.66
C SER A 47 -6.23 18.29 -16.78
N VAL A 48 -5.04 18.39 -17.37
CA VAL A 48 -3.75 18.29 -16.64
C VAL A 48 -3.04 19.63 -16.68
N ARG A 49 -2.65 20.16 -15.52
CA ARG A 49 -1.92 21.42 -15.34
C ARG A 49 -0.74 21.26 -14.39
N MET A 50 -0.98 20.92 -13.12
CA MET A 50 0.03 20.77 -12.07
C MET A 50 0.99 19.59 -12.28
N LEU A 51 0.52 18.50 -12.90
CA LEU A 51 1.31 17.28 -13.10
C LEU A 51 2.10 17.26 -14.41
N ARG A 52 2.01 18.28 -15.26
CA ARG A 52 2.70 18.32 -16.57
C ARG A 52 4.22 18.14 -16.48
N GLY A 53 4.83 18.53 -15.36
CA GLY A 53 6.27 18.34 -15.12
C GLY A 53 6.64 16.94 -14.62
N LEU A 54 5.66 16.14 -14.19
CA LEU A 54 5.85 14.81 -13.63
C LEU A 54 5.48 13.69 -14.61
N VAL A 55 4.64 14.00 -15.59
CA VAL A 55 4.12 12.99 -16.53
C VAL A 55 3.88 13.62 -17.89
N ASP A 56 4.36 12.93 -18.92
CA ASP A 56 4.12 13.26 -20.31
C ASP A 56 2.89 12.47 -20.81
N PHE A 57 1.72 13.09 -20.73
CA PHE A 57 0.49 12.52 -21.27
C PHE A 57 0.35 12.91 -22.74
N SER A 58 0.67 11.97 -23.62
CA SER A 58 0.56 12.14 -25.08
C SER A 58 -0.89 12.09 -25.60
N GLY A 59 -1.82 11.62 -24.77
CA GLY A 59 -3.25 11.54 -25.08
C GLY A 59 -4.09 12.46 -24.18
N GLY A 60 -5.12 13.06 -24.77
CA GLY A 60 -5.92 14.10 -24.13
C GLY A 60 -7.18 13.59 -23.45
N ALA A 61 -7.59 12.32 -23.65
CA ALA A 61 -8.87 11.81 -23.15
C ALA A 61 -8.70 10.67 -22.13
N TRP A 62 -9.74 10.40 -21.33
CA TRP A 62 -9.72 9.34 -20.31
C TRP A 62 -9.43 7.95 -20.87
N ARG A 63 -9.86 7.64 -22.09
CA ARG A 63 -9.49 6.40 -22.79
C ARG A 63 -7.97 6.26 -23.00
N ASP A 64 -7.26 7.37 -23.23
CA ASP A 64 -5.81 7.33 -23.40
C ASP A 64 -5.11 7.03 -22.07
N ILE A 65 -5.61 7.61 -20.98
CA ILE A 65 -5.15 7.32 -19.62
C ILE A 65 -5.40 5.84 -19.27
N GLN A 66 -6.61 5.34 -19.54
CA GLN A 66 -6.97 3.93 -19.34
C GLN A 66 -6.00 3.01 -20.09
N ARG A 67 -5.74 3.28 -21.37
CA ARG A 67 -4.80 2.52 -22.19
C ARG A 67 -3.37 2.58 -21.64
N MET A 68 -2.89 3.77 -21.28
CA MET A 68 -1.54 3.96 -20.75
C MET A 68 -1.27 3.11 -19.50
N PHE A 69 -2.20 3.12 -18.53
CA PHE A 69 -2.07 2.30 -17.33
C PHE A 69 -2.31 0.81 -17.61
N GLY A 70 -3.18 0.48 -18.56
CA GLY A 70 -3.40 -0.87 -19.07
C GLY A 70 -2.13 -1.49 -19.67
N GLU A 71 -1.37 -0.74 -20.47
CA GLU A 71 -0.08 -1.17 -21.03
C GLU A 71 0.98 -1.43 -19.94
N ARG A 72 0.82 -0.81 -18.76
CA ARG A 72 1.65 -1.05 -17.57
C ARG A 72 1.09 -2.17 -16.66
N GLY A 73 0.03 -2.85 -17.10
CA GLY A 73 -0.57 -3.99 -16.40
C GLY A 73 -1.55 -3.63 -15.27
N MET A 74 -1.92 -2.36 -15.11
CA MET A 74 -2.99 -1.95 -14.20
C MET A 74 -4.35 -2.12 -14.89
N GLU A 75 -5.36 -2.60 -14.16
CA GLU A 75 -6.73 -2.68 -14.66
C GLU A 75 -7.47 -1.39 -14.30
N VAL A 76 -7.80 -0.59 -15.33
CA VAL A 76 -8.59 0.64 -15.18
C VAL A 76 -9.89 0.48 -15.94
N SER A 77 -11.02 0.74 -15.28
CA SER A 77 -12.36 0.65 -15.86
C SER A 77 -13.06 2.00 -15.77
N LEU A 78 -13.44 2.56 -16.92
CA LEU A 78 -14.22 3.79 -17.02
C LEU A 78 -15.69 3.41 -17.05
N CYS A 79 -16.40 3.65 -15.95
CA CYS A 79 -17.80 3.26 -15.79
C CYS A 79 -18.47 4.10 -14.71
N GLU A 80 -19.79 4.25 -14.78
CA GLU A 80 -20.56 4.86 -13.70
C GLU A 80 -20.41 4.03 -12.42
N ILE A 81 -20.14 4.71 -11.31
CA ILE A 81 -20.06 4.13 -9.97
C ILE A 81 -21.15 4.72 -9.08
N SER A 82 -21.83 3.88 -8.30
CA SER A 82 -22.93 4.30 -7.44
C SER A 82 -22.46 5.05 -6.19
N GLU A 83 -21.31 4.66 -5.64
CA GLU A 83 -20.64 5.31 -4.52
C GLU A 83 -19.15 5.11 -4.70
N ALA A 84 -18.37 6.19 -4.66
CA ALA A 84 -16.92 6.12 -4.75
C ALA A 84 -16.32 5.71 -3.40
N ASP A 85 -15.30 4.86 -3.42
CA ASP A 85 -14.48 4.57 -2.24
C ASP A 85 -13.66 5.78 -1.84
N ILE A 86 -13.15 6.51 -2.84
CA ILE A 86 -12.29 7.67 -2.66
C ILE A 86 -12.75 8.81 -3.56
N TRP A 87 -12.90 10.00 -2.97
CA TRP A 87 -13.10 11.24 -3.71
C TRP A 87 -11.86 12.13 -3.58
N ILE A 88 -11.33 12.69 -4.67
CA ILE A 88 -10.13 13.54 -4.62
C ILE A 88 -10.33 14.79 -5.46
N GLY A 89 -10.35 15.96 -4.85
CA GLY A 89 -10.62 17.19 -5.59
C GLY A 89 -9.95 18.42 -5.02
N THR A 90 -10.00 19.49 -5.79
CA THR A 90 -9.69 20.82 -5.30
C THR A 90 -10.83 21.35 -4.43
N ALA A 91 -10.53 22.34 -3.60
CA ALA A 91 -11.50 22.94 -2.69
C ALA A 91 -12.72 23.62 -3.37
N ASP A 92 -12.63 23.93 -4.66
CA ASP A 92 -13.72 24.44 -5.51
C ASP A 92 -14.46 23.34 -6.29
N CYS A 93 -13.99 22.09 -6.24
CA CYS A 93 -14.66 20.95 -6.84
C CYS A 93 -15.73 20.42 -5.89
N PRO A 94 -17.02 20.36 -6.29
CA PRO A 94 -18.07 19.87 -5.42
C PRO A 94 -17.91 18.37 -5.20
N MET A 95 -17.83 17.96 -3.93
CA MET A 95 -17.94 16.56 -3.56
C MET A 95 -19.41 16.12 -3.58
N PRO A 96 -19.74 14.91 -4.08
CA PRO A 96 -21.09 14.37 -4.04
C PRO A 96 -21.72 14.44 -2.65
N GLU A 97 -22.98 14.90 -2.59
CA GLU A 97 -23.72 14.95 -1.34
C GLU A 97 -23.87 13.55 -0.74
N GLY A 98 -23.37 13.37 0.49
CA GLY A 98 -23.50 12.11 1.21
C GLY A 98 -22.37 11.10 0.98
N HIS A 99 -21.29 11.46 0.27
CA HIS A 99 -20.06 10.65 0.22
C HIS A 99 -19.60 10.28 1.64
N ARG A 100 -19.34 8.99 1.86
CA ARG A 100 -18.88 8.45 3.16
C ARG A 100 -17.51 7.80 3.09
N GLY A 101 -16.94 7.69 1.90
CA GLY A 101 -15.62 7.12 1.67
C GLY A 101 -14.49 8.03 2.14
N HIS A 102 -13.29 7.72 1.68
CA HIS A 102 -12.11 8.55 1.90
C HIS A 102 -12.15 9.76 1.00
N TRP A 103 -11.53 10.85 1.44
CA TRP A 103 -11.48 12.06 0.64
C TRP A 103 -10.19 12.84 0.86
N LEU A 104 -9.75 13.52 -0.20
CA LEU A 104 -8.68 14.51 -0.18
C LEU A 104 -9.17 15.80 -0.83
N ILE A 105 -8.99 16.90 -0.12
CA ILE A 105 -9.23 18.25 -0.61
C ILE A 105 -7.90 18.98 -0.64
N HIS A 106 -7.49 19.53 -1.79
CA HIS A 106 -6.21 20.23 -1.91
C HIS A 106 -6.32 21.57 -2.65
N GLY A 107 -5.27 22.38 -2.52
CA GLY A 107 -5.08 23.64 -3.21
C GLY A 107 -4.64 24.76 -2.25
N ALA A 108 -4.22 25.90 -2.82
CA ALA A 108 -3.68 27.03 -2.06
C ALA A 108 -2.50 26.67 -1.14
N GLY A 109 -1.70 25.67 -1.53
CA GLY A 109 -0.54 25.18 -0.79
C GLY A 109 -0.86 24.24 0.38
N SER A 110 -2.11 23.79 0.49
CA SER A 110 -2.57 22.92 1.58
C SER A 110 -3.34 21.70 1.06
N ALA A 111 -3.38 20.65 1.88
CA ALA A 111 -4.14 19.44 1.62
C ALA A 111 -4.76 18.91 2.93
N LEU A 112 -6.03 18.55 2.85
CA LEU A 112 -6.79 17.93 3.94
C LEU A 112 -7.23 16.54 3.52
N VAL A 113 -6.87 15.54 4.32
CA VAL A 113 -7.25 14.15 4.10
C VAL A 113 -8.18 13.69 5.23
N GLY A 114 -9.20 12.92 4.90
CA GLY A 114 -10.07 12.30 5.88
C GLY A 114 -10.93 11.18 5.33
N SER A 115 -11.85 10.70 6.16
CA SER A 115 -12.89 9.72 5.79
C SER A 115 -14.24 10.14 6.36
N GLY A 116 -15.33 9.60 5.81
CA GLY A 116 -16.68 9.97 6.23
C GLY A 116 -17.06 11.38 5.78
N ARG A 117 -17.70 12.15 6.66
CA ARG A 117 -18.22 13.48 6.30
C ARG A 117 -17.09 14.52 6.28
N PRO A 118 -16.84 15.21 5.16
CA PRO A 118 -15.82 16.25 5.15
C PRO A 118 -16.22 17.47 5.97
N PRO A 119 -15.23 18.26 6.42
CA PRO A 119 -15.49 19.54 7.06
C PRO A 119 -16.23 20.47 6.08
N ARG A 120 -17.04 21.38 6.64
CA ARG A 120 -17.51 22.51 5.85
C ARG A 120 -16.30 23.38 5.54
N ILE A 121 -16.14 23.70 4.26
CA ILE A 121 -15.09 24.62 3.87
C ILE A 121 -15.68 25.80 3.11
N ASP A 122 -15.57 26.96 3.75
CA ASP A 122 -16.03 28.22 3.18
C ASP A 122 -14.93 28.75 2.26
N TYR A 123 -15.13 28.62 0.94
CA TYR A 123 -14.15 29.14 -0.03
C TYR A 123 -14.75 30.22 -0.94
N ALA A 124 -13.98 31.29 -1.10
CA ALA A 124 -14.23 32.34 -2.09
C ALA A 124 -13.25 32.29 -3.30
N CYS A 125 -12.07 31.67 -3.16
CA CYS A 125 -11.15 31.36 -4.27
C CYS A 125 -9.94 30.57 -3.73
N VAL A 126 -9.58 29.46 -4.36
CA VAL A 126 -8.33 28.72 -4.06
C VAL A 126 -7.29 29.22 -5.06
N ARG A 127 -6.34 30.01 -4.60
CA ARG A 127 -5.32 30.60 -5.48
C ARG A 127 -4.23 29.56 -5.72
N GLU A 128 -3.94 29.23 -6.99
CA GLU A 128 -2.85 28.29 -7.33
C GLU A 128 -1.51 28.77 -6.75
N THR A 129 -0.75 27.86 -6.15
CA THR A 129 0.59 28.12 -5.59
C THR A 129 1.64 27.24 -6.26
N MET A 130 2.91 27.66 -6.16
CA MET A 130 4.04 26.88 -6.71
C MET A 130 4.21 25.50 -6.06
N ILE A 131 3.63 25.27 -4.89
CA ILE A 131 3.77 24.03 -4.12
C ILE A 131 2.55 23.10 -4.24
N ASP A 132 1.52 23.48 -5.02
CA ASP A 132 0.28 22.69 -5.13
C ASP A 132 0.53 21.31 -5.73
N SER A 133 1.44 21.17 -6.69
CA SER A 133 1.81 19.87 -7.27
C SER A 133 2.43 18.92 -6.23
N ALA A 134 3.36 19.42 -5.42
CA ALA A 134 3.97 18.67 -4.32
C ALA A 134 2.92 18.32 -3.25
N THR A 135 2.04 19.27 -2.93
CA THR A 135 0.95 19.11 -1.96
C THR A 135 -0.03 18.02 -2.40
N LEU A 136 -0.41 17.99 -3.68
CA LEU A 136 -1.25 16.94 -4.26
C LEU A 136 -0.57 15.57 -4.15
N VAL A 137 0.72 15.46 -4.51
CA VAL A 137 1.46 14.19 -4.41
C VAL A 137 1.52 13.69 -2.97
N CYS A 138 1.84 14.56 -2.01
CA CYS A 138 1.88 14.23 -0.58
C CYS A 138 0.49 13.84 -0.06
N GLY A 139 -0.54 14.61 -0.40
CA GLY A 139 -1.91 14.35 0.05
C GLY A 139 -2.46 13.03 -0.49
N VAL A 140 -2.21 12.71 -1.76
CA VAL A 140 -2.59 11.43 -2.36
C VAL A 140 -1.86 10.26 -1.70
N SER A 141 -0.56 10.41 -1.40
CA SER A 141 0.20 9.38 -0.70
C SER A 141 -0.36 9.11 0.70
N ALA A 142 -0.65 10.16 1.48
CA ALA A 142 -1.24 10.05 2.81
C ALA A 142 -2.64 9.39 2.77
N LEU A 143 -3.49 9.83 1.84
CA LEU A 143 -4.82 9.26 1.59
C LEU A 143 -4.75 7.77 1.27
N LEU A 144 -3.88 7.39 0.34
CA LEU A 144 -3.74 6.00 -0.10
C LEU A 144 -3.21 5.12 1.03
N HIS A 145 -2.24 5.59 1.81
CA HIS A 145 -1.73 4.85 2.98
C HIS A 145 -2.82 4.61 4.01
N ARG A 146 -3.65 5.63 4.28
CA ARG A 146 -4.81 5.50 5.18
C ARG A 146 -5.80 4.48 4.64
N TYR A 147 -6.19 4.60 3.38
CA TYR A 147 -7.12 3.69 2.71
C TYR A 147 -6.65 2.22 2.75
N LEU A 148 -5.38 1.97 2.46
CA LEU A 148 -4.79 0.63 2.51
C LEU A 148 -4.67 0.11 3.94
N GLY A 149 -4.32 0.98 4.89
CA GLY A 149 -4.26 0.67 6.31
C GLY A 149 -5.60 0.17 6.85
N GLU A 150 -6.69 0.86 6.54
CA GLU A 150 -8.05 0.48 6.92
C GLU A 150 -8.48 -0.88 6.37
N ARG A 151 -8.11 -1.16 5.11
CA ARG A 151 -8.40 -2.44 4.46
C ARG A 151 -7.48 -3.58 4.89
N ASN A 152 -6.50 -3.33 5.76
CA ASN A 152 -5.40 -4.25 6.05
C ASN A 152 -4.73 -4.78 4.77
N ALA A 153 -4.71 -3.96 3.71
CA ALA A 153 -4.20 -4.32 2.39
C ALA A 153 -2.66 -4.24 2.37
N PHE A 154 -2.01 -4.88 3.33
CA PHE A 154 -0.57 -5.09 3.37
C PHE A 154 -0.24 -6.49 2.84
N TRP A 155 0.91 -6.60 2.16
CA TRP A 155 1.51 -7.81 1.59
C TRP A 155 0.81 -9.12 1.96
N GLU A 156 0.00 -9.60 1.02
CA GLU A 156 -0.89 -10.73 1.17
C GLU A 156 -0.20 -12.08 0.85
N MET A 157 1.13 -12.13 1.01
CA MET A 157 1.82 -13.41 1.07
C MET A 157 1.49 -14.04 2.41
N GLU A 158 0.71 -15.11 2.37
CA GLU A 158 0.54 -15.98 3.53
C GLU A 158 1.94 -16.39 4.01
N ILE A 159 2.25 -16.09 5.27
CA ILE A 159 3.44 -16.64 5.91
C ILE A 159 3.10 -18.11 6.21
N VAL A 160 3.25 -18.95 5.19
CA VAL A 160 2.86 -20.38 5.20
C VAL A 160 3.70 -21.22 6.15
N ASP A 161 4.89 -20.74 6.50
CA ASP A 161 5.82 -21.46 7.37
C ASP A 161 6.58 -20.47 8.25
N ARG A 162 6.51 -20.69 9.56
CA ARG A 162 7.21 -19.91 10.59
C ARG A 162 7.89 -20.86 11.55
N TRP A 163 9.19 -20.73 11.71
CA TRP A 163 9.96 -21.62 12.58
C TRP A 163 11.07 -20.87 13.31
N LEU A 164 11.43 -21.40 14.48
CA LEU A 164 12.71 -21.07 15.10
C LEU A 164 13.76 -22.08 14.66
N THR A 165 15.01 -21.64 14.59
CA THR A 165 16.13 -22.54 14.33
C THR A 165 16.91 -22.76 15.61
N LEU A 166 16.89 -23.99 16.14
CA LEU A 166 17.82 -24.40 17.19
C LEU A 166 19.14 -24.78 16.53
N THR A 167 20.19 -24.05 16.85
CA THR A 167 21.53 -24.29 16.33
C THR A 167 22.43 -24.84 17.44
N ALA A 168 23.08 -25.97 17.18
CA ALA A 168 24.01 -26.62 18.10
C ALA A 168 25.35 -26.89 17.40
N ARG A 169 26.44 -26.71 18.12
CA ARG A 169 27.78 -27.08 17.68
C ARG A 169 28.14 -28.45 18.25
N VAL A 170 28.74 -29.30 17.42
CA VAL A 170 29.25 -30.64 17.78
C VAL A 170 30.70 -30.71 17.36
N ASP A 171 31.61 -30.69 18.32
CA ASP A 171 33.05 -30.73 18.05
C ASP A 171 33.54 -32.12 17.64
N GLY A 172 34.57 -32.16 16.78
CA GLY A 172 35.28 -33.37 16.37
C GLY A 172 34.45 -34.37 15.56
N VAL A 173 33.31 -33.95 15.01
CA VAL A 173 32.40 -34.79 14.25
C VAL A 173 32.05 -34.13 12.93
N GLU A 174 32.16 -34.88 11.84
CA GLU A 174 31.76 -34.45 10.50
C GLU A 174 30.23 -34.29 10.36
N PRO A 175 29.74 -33.36 9.50
CA PRO A 175 28.32 -32.99 9.45
C PRO A 175 27.36 -34.17 9.24
N GLU A 176 27.72 -35.10 8.36
CA GLU A 176 26.91 -36.29 8.07
C GLU A 176 26.77 -37.22 9.29
N LEU A 177 27.86 -37.36 10.05
CA LEU A 177 27.86 -38.20 11.24
C LEU A 177 27.16 -37.50 12.41
N ALA A 178 27.27 -36.17 12.49
CA ALA A 178 26.56 -35.36 13.48
C ALA A 178 25.04 -35.49 13.31
N LEU A 179 24.53 -35.46 12.07
CA LEU A 179 23.11 -35.68 11.77
C LEU A 179 22.62 -37.11 12.08
N LYS A 180 23.48 -38.12 11.92
CA LYS A 180 23.13 -39.50 12.29
C LYS A 180 23.04 -39.71 13.81
N LYS A 181 23.88 -38.97 14.57
CA LYS A 181 23.97 -39.10 16.02
C LYS A 181 22.93 -38.27 16.77
N LEU A 182 22.51 -37.15 16.21
CA LEU A 182 21.50 -36.28 16.81
C LEU A 182 20.11 -36.60 16.27
N LYS A 183 19.16 -36.77 17.18
CA LYS A 183 17.74 -36.93 16.86
C LYS A 183 16.97 -35.71 17.34
N SER A 184 15.97 -35.32 16.55
CA SER A 184 15.04 -34.25 16.88
C SER A 184 13.62 -34.76 16.71
N ASP A 185 12.77 -34.47 17.70
CA ASP A 185 11.34 -34.76 17.64
C ASP A 185 10.59 -33.81 16.67
N PHE A 186 11.29 -32.81 16.13
CA PHE A 186 10.75 -31.79 15.23
C PHE A 186 11.04 -32.07 13.74
N GLY A 187 11.71 -33.19 13.43
CA GLY A 187 12.03 -33.60 12.07
C GLY A 187 13.53 -33.55 11.75
N PRO A 188 13.90 -33.76 10.47
CA PRO A 188 15.29 -33.83 10.05
C PRO A 188 16.00 -32.48 10.20
N GLY A 189 17.24 -32.52 10.69
CA GLY A 189 18.11 -31.34 10.77
C GLY A 189 18.98 -31.18 9.54
N THR A 190 19.66 -30.03 9.45
CA THR A 190 20.78 -29.82 8.52
C THR A 190 22.07 -29.64 9.31
N ALA A 191 23.19 -30.02 8.73
CA ALA A 191 24.50 -29.82 9.35
C ALA A 191 25.49 -29.27 8.32
N THR A 192 26.33 -28.35 8.78
CA THR A 192 27.43 -27.77 8.00
C THR A 192 28.69 -27.81 8.84
N GLN A 193 29.86 -27.91 8.23
CA GLN A 193 31.12 -27.80 8.98
C GLN A 193 31.23 -26.39 9.61
N THR A 194 31.82 -26.31 10.80
CA THR A 194 32.10 -25.02 11.44
C THR A 194 33.18 -24.27 10.68
N SER A 195 33.21 -22.94 10.81
CA SER A 195 34.17 -22.09 10.10
C SER A 195 35.62 -22.32 10.50
N ASP A 196 35.85 -22.85 11.71
CA ASP A 196 37.16 -23.27 12.21
C ASP A 196 37.54 -24.70 11.79
N GLY A 197 36.65 -25.44 11.12
CA GLY A 197 36.89 -26.83 10.70
C GLY A 197 36.81 -27.87 11.82
N GLU A 198 36.78 -27.43 13.08
CA GLU A 198 36.90 -28.27 14.28
C GLU A 198 35.60 -29.02 14.65
N GLY A 199 34.52 -28.85 13.90
CA GLY A 199 33.27 -29.54 14.18
C GLY A 199 32.15 -29.27 13.18
N SER A 200 30.94 -29.57 13.63
CA SER A 200 29.71 -29.44 12.87
C SER A 200 28.72 -28.52 13.55
N LEU A 201 28.11 -27.63 12.76
CA LEU A 201 26.98 -26.82 13.17
C LEU A 201 25.69 -27.47 12.68
N VAL A 202 24.94 -28.05 13.62
CA VAL A 202 23.68 -28.74 13.36
C VAL A 202 22.51 -27.80 13.66
N ARG A 203 21.52 -27.78 12.77
CA ARG A 203 20.36 -26.89 12.83
C ARG A 203 19.09 -27.70 12.72
N PHE A 204 18.18 -27.49 13.67
CA PHE A 204 16.84 -28.07 13.64
C PHE A 204 15.81 -26.96 13.53
N ARG A 205 14.83 -27.15 12.64
CA ARG A 205 13.65 -26.28 12.57
C ARG A 205 12.67 -26.72 13.64
N VAL A 206 12.27 -25.77 14.49
CA VAL A 206 11.25 -25.97 15.51
C VAL A 206 10.04 -25.13 15.09
N PRO A 207 8.90 -25.77 14.75
CA PRO A 207 7.68 -25.04 14.41
C PRO A 207 7.25 -24.11 15.55
N LEU A 208 6.73 -22.93 15.22
CA LEU A 208 6.28 -21.98 16.24
C LEU A 208 5.19 -22.56 17.14
N GLU A 209 4.32 -23.41 16.61
CA GLU A 209 3.21 -24.06 17.33
C GLU A 209 3.70 -24.98 18.46
N ARG A 210 4.95 -25.46 18.37
CA ARG A 210 5.59 -26.34 19.36
C ARG A 210 6.62 -25.61 20.22
N THR A 211 6.81 -24.31 20.01
CA THR A 211 7.78 -23.51 20.76
C THR A 211 7.14 -22.98 22.05
N PRO A 212 7.83 -23.04 23.21
CA PRO A 212 7.32 -22.45 24.45
C PRO A 212 6.96 -20.97 24.29
N LEU A 213 5.74 -20.58 24.69
CA LEU A 213 5.21 -19.21 24.57
C LEU A 213 6.15 -18.13 25.11
N LYS A 214 6.91 -18.43 26.18
CA LYS A 214 7.90 -17.51 26.75
C LYS A 214 9.01 -17.15 25.75
N LEU A 215 9.49 -18.09 24.94
CA LEU A 215 10.49 -17.81 23.91
C LEU A 215 9.89 -17.04 22.73
N ILE A 216 8.67 -17.41 22.33
CA ILE A 216 7.96 -16.69 21.28
C ILE A 216 7.74 -15.23 21.71
N SER A 217 7.41 -14.96 22.98
CA SER A 217 7.15 -13.61 23.52
C SER A 217 8.31 -12.61 23.37
N TYR A 218 9.55 -13.08 23.19
CA TYR A 218 10.71 -12.22 22.89
C TYR A 218 10.85 -11.86 21.41
N LEU A 219 10.09 -12.52 20.52
CA LEU A 219 10.16 -12.38 19.07
C LEU A 219 8.97 -11.62 18.46
N TRP A 220 7.87 -11.47 19.19
CA TRP A 220 6.77 -10.63 18.73
C TRP A 220 7.23 -9.17 18.71
N GLN A 221 7.15 -8.53 17.54
CA GLN A 221 7.08 -7.08 17.48
C GLN A 221 5.91 -6.66 18.37
N ARG A 222 6.21 -5.99 19.49
CA ARG A 222 5.21 -5.48 20.44
C ARG A 222 4.29 -4.43 19.81
N GLU A 223 4.67 -3.92 18.64
CA GLU A 223 3.91 -2.95 17.86
C GLU A 223 3.35 -3.67 16.64
N ARG A 224 2.11 -4.18 16.75
CA ARG A 224 1.21 -3.95 15.61
C ARG A 224 1.14 -2.43 15.52
N LEU A 225 1.46 -1.86 14.36
CA LEU A 225 1.07 -0.49 14.05
C LEU A 225 -0.45 -0.44 14.25
N THR A 226 -0.89 0.01 15.42
CA THR A 226 -2.26 0.45 15.63
C THR A 226 -2.35 1.73 14.84
N TRP A 227 -2.69 1.59 13.56
CA TRP A 227 -3.05 2.73 12.73
C TRP A 227 -4.35 3.25 13.34
N ASP A 228 -4.30 4.44 13.95
CA ASP A 228 -5.49 5.06 14.51
C ASP A 228 -6.34 5.61 13.35
N VAL A 229 -7.10 4.70 12.76
CA VAL A 229 -8.00 4.93 11.63
C VAL A 229 -9.09 5.96 11.98
N GLU A 230 -9.31 6.24 13.26
CA GLU A 230 -10.28 7.24 13.73
C GLU A 230 -9.70 8.65 13.92
N ALA A 231 -8.41 8.88 13.62
CA ALA A 231 -7.87 10.24 13.59
C ALA A 231 -8.71 11.07 12.61
N GLY A 232 -9.25 12.22 13.04
CA GLY A 232 -10.10 13.08 12.21
C GLY A 232 -9.38 13.62 10.96
N PRO A 233 -9.93 14.65 10.29
CA PRO A 233 -9.21 15.31 9.20
C PRO A 233 -7.80 15.74 9.62
N GLU A 234 -6.79 15.37 8.82
CA GLU A 234 -5.39 15.75 9.06
C GLU A 234 -4.91 16.68 7.94
N ASP A 235 -4.18 17.73 8.33
CA ASP A 235 -3.44 18.59 7.41
C ASP A 235 -2.13 17.90 7.03
N VAL A 236 -1.94 17.67 5.75
CA VAL A 236 -0.78 16.97 5.16
C VAL A 236 0.04 17.89 4.25
N GLY A 237 -0.10 19.21 4.42
CA GLY A 237 0.71 20.23 3.75
C GLY A 237 2.20 20.17 4.12
N PRO A 238 3.05 20.97 3.44
CA PRO A 238 4.47 21.03 3.76
C PRO A 238 4.61 21.45 5.24
N PHE A 239 5.27 20.57 6.00
CA PHE A 239 5.44 20.56 7.46
C PHE A 239 5.25 21.90 8.20
N PRO A 240 4.62 21.90 9.40
CA PRO A 240 4.62 23.06 10.29
C PRO A 240 6.05 23.47 10.73
#